data_AF-A0A7W3JGA8-F1
#
_entry.id   AF-A0A7W3JGA8-F1
#
_cell.length_a   1.000
_cell.length_b   1.000
_cell.length_c   1.000
_cell.angle_alpha   90.00
_cell.angle_beta   90.00
_cell.angle_gamma   90.00
#
_symmetry.space_group_name_H-M   'P 1'
#
loop_
_entity.id
_entity.type
_entity.pdbx_description
1 polymer ?
#
loop_
_entity_poly.entity_id
_entity_poly.type
_entity_poly.pdbx_seq_one_letter_code
_entity_poly.pdbx_strand_id
1 'polypeptide(L)' 'MIILRCTDSLSGVGRGFTCLVDVRTLRHLSTSAMVSSLKSIGVTYREVNSVGFYNVLSSMSVPKTAVKQSADYSGR' A
#
# COMPACT_ATOMS: atom_id res chain seq x y z
N MET A 1 1.35 8.56 -7.12
CA MET A 1 0.43 7.96 -6.14
C MET A 1 -0.46 6.86 -6.75
N ILE A 2 -0.50 5.67 -6.15
CA ILE A 2 -1.39 4.55 -6.54
C ILE A 2 -1.94 3.84 -5.29
N ILE A 3 -3.10 3.18 -5.42
CA ILE A 3 -3.59 2.21 -4.43
C ILE A 3 -3.01 0.84 -4.80
N LEU A 4 -2.38 0.19 -3.83
CA LEU A 4 -1.77 -1.13 -3.97
C LEU A 4 -2.37 -2.09 -2.95
N ARG A 5 -2.93 -3.20 -3.42
CA ARG A 5 -3.40 -4.30 -2.56
C ARG A 5 -2.54 -5.53 -2.76
N CYS A 6 -2.10 -6.11 -1.64
CA CYS A 6 -1.45 -7.42 -1.64
C CYS A 6 -2.50 -8.54 -1.55
N THR A 7 -2.47 -9.48 -2.49
CA THR A 7 -3.36 -10.65 -2.50
C THR A 7 -2.90 -11.76 -1.54
N ASP A 8 -1.60 -11.80 -1.25
CA ASP A 8 -0.95 -12.72 -0.32
C ASP A 8 -0.93 -12.18 1.12
N SER A 9 -0.52 -13.02 2.06
CA SER A 9 -0.21 -12.62 3.43
C SER A 9 1.15 -11.91 3.49
N LEU A 10 1.20 -10.76 4.16
CA LEU A 10 2.43 -10.05 4.49
C LEU A 10 2.74 -10.18 5.99
N SER A 11 4.03 -10.29 6.31
CA SER A 11 4.47 -10.32 7.70
C SER A 11 4.03 -9.06 8.44
N GLY A 12 3.46 -9.22 9.64
CA GLY A 12 3.03 -8.11 10.51
C GLY A 12 1.67 -7.48 10.19
N VAL A 13 1.06 -7.75 9.03
CA VAL A 13 -0.25 -7.17 8.65
C VAL A 13 -1.26 -8.18 8.10
N GLY A 14 -0.82 -9.40 7.77
CA GLY A 14 -1.68 -10.46 7.26
C GLY A 14 -2.06 -10.26 5.80
N ARG A 15 -3.19 -10.88 5.40
CA ARG A 15 -3.65 -10.93 4.00
C ARG A 15 -4.51 -9.72 3.66
N GLY A 16 -4.41 -9.25 2.40
CA GLY A 16 -5.28 -8.20 1.89
C GLY A 16 -4.87 -6.78 2.30
N PHE A 17 -3.63 -6.60 2.79
CA PHE A 17 -3.11 -5.28 3.12
C PHE A 17 -3.21 -4.36 1.91
N THR A 18 -3.87 -3.23 2.11
CA THR A 18 -4.14 -2.24 1.05
C THR A 18 -3.58 -0.90 1.49
N CYS A 19 -2.76 -0.28 0.65
CA CYS A 19 -2.15 1.01 0.97
C CYS A 19 -2.19 1.96 -0.22
N LEU A 20 -2.24 3.24 0.09
CA LEU A 20 -1.87 4.30 -0.82
C LEU A 20 -0.35 4.45 -0.78
N VAL A 21 0.31 4.38 -1.93
CA VAL A 21 1.77 4.49 -2.03
C VAL A 21 2.15 5.55 -3.05
N ASP A 22 3.18 6.30 -2.71
CA ASP A 22 3.89 7.20 -3.62
C ASP A 22 5.38 7.20 -3.29
N VAL A 23 6.18 7.97 -4.03
CA VAL A 23 7.61 8.15 -3.75
C VAL A 23 7.80 8.52 -2.28
N ARG A 24 8.50 7.64 -1.53
CA ARG A 24 8.82 7.74 -0.11
C ARG A 24 7.62 7.90 0.83
N THR A 25 6.41 7.53 0.40
CA THR A 25 5.22 7.62 1.25
C THR A 25 4.37 6.36 1.16
N LEU A 26 3.81 5.95 2.30
CA LEU A 26 2.89 4.82 2.36
C LEU A 26 1.85 5.08 3.45
N ARG A 27 0.56 4.94 3.10
CA ARG A 27 -0.54 5.04 4.05
C ARG A 27 -1.46 3.83 3.93
N HIS A 28 -1.70 3.15 5.04
CA HIS A 28 -2.64 2.04 5.11
C HIS A 28 -4.07 2.54 4.88
N LEU A 29 -4.81 1.87 3.99
CA LEU A 29 -6.22 2.11 3.73
C LEU A 29 -7.03 1.04 4.46
N SER A 30 -7.44 1.34 5.69
CA SER A 30 -8.05 0.38 6.61
C SER A 30 -9.51 0.05 6.30
N THR A 31 -10.17 0.82 5.43
CA THR A 31 -11.58 0.64 5.10
C THR A 31 -11.81 0.63 3.59
N SER A 32 -12.82 -0.12 3.15
CA SER A 32 -13.27 -0.12 1.75
C SER A 32 -13.74 1.27 1.30
N ALA A 33 -14.31 2.07 2.20
CA ALA A 33 -14.73 3.43 1.92
C ALA A 33 -13.54 4.32 1.49
N MET A 34 -12.41 4.26 2.19
CA MET A 34 -11.20 4.99 1.81
C MET A 34 -10.70 4.60 0.42
N VAL A 35 -10.69 3.31 0.10
CA VAL A 35 -10.31 2.80 -1.23
C VAL A 35 -11.27 3.34 -2.30
N SER A 36 -12.58 3.26 -2.06
CA SER A 36 -13.61 3.74 -2.99
C SER A 36 -13.51 5.25 -3.23
N SER A 37 -13.29 6.05 -2.18
CA SER A 37 -13.12 7.51 -2.31
C SER A 37 -11.88 7.90 -3.11
N LEU A 38 -10.78 7.15 -2.98
CA LEU A 38 -9.58 7.39 -3.76
C LEU A 38 -9.76 6.95 -5.22
N LYS A 39 -10.44 5.83 -5.46
CA LYS A 39 -10.82 5.40 -6.81
C LYS A 39 -11.73 6.42 -7.50
N SER A 40 -12.68 7.03 -6.79
CA SER A 40 -13.62 7.99 -7.38
C SER A 40 -12.95 9.29 -7.85
N ILE A 41 -11.81 9.66 -7.26
CA ILE A 41 -10.99 10.79 -7.71
C ILE A 41 -9.90 10.38 -8.72
N GLY A 42 -9.97 9.15 -9.25
CA GLY A 42 -9.10 8.68 -10.33
C GLY A 42 -7.78 8.06 -9.88
N VAL A 43 -7.59 7.74 -8.59
CA VAL A 43 -6.37 7.04 -8.15
C VAL A 43 -6.38 5.61 -8.66
N THR A 44 -5.35 5.24 -9.42
CA THR A 44 -5.18 3.90 -9.97
C THR A 44 -5.11 2.84 -8.87
N TYR A 45 -5.86 1.75 -9.04
CA TYR A 45 -5.86 0.60 -8.15
C TYR A 45 -5.15 -0.58 -8.81
N ARG A 46 -4.22 -1.22 -8.09
CA ARG A 46 -3.51 -2.42 -8.54
C ARG A 46 -3.49 -3.50 -7.46
N GLU A 47 -3.66 -4.74 -7.90
CA GLU A 47 -3.49 -5.93 -7.08
C GLU A 47 -2.23 -6.68 -7.51
N VAL A 48 -1.44 -7.09 -6.53
CA VAL A 48 -0.18 -7.81 -6.75
C VAL A 48 0.01 -8.87 -5.67
N ASN A 49 0.82 -9.89 -5.98
CA ASN A 49 1.29 -10.83 -4.98
C ASN A 49 2.34 -10.19 -4.04
N SER A 50 2.78 -10.92 -3.02
CA SER A 50 3.75 -10.44 -2.02
C SER A 50 5.06 -9.95 -2.64
N VAL A 51 5.59 -10.66 -3.62
CA VAL A 51 6.83 -10.30 -4.33
C VAL A 51 6.65 -8.97 -5.08
N GLY A 52 5.59 -8.87 -5.88
CA GLY A 52 5.26 -7.65 -6.62
C GLY A 52 5.00 -6.46 -5.69
N PHE A 53 4.35 -6.69 -4.55
CA PHE A 53 4.10 -5.66 -3.55
C PHE A 53 5.40 -5.02 -3.06
N TYR A 54 6.35 -5.83 -2.60
CA TYR A 54 7.63 -5.33 -2.10
C TYR A 54 8.51 -4.73 -3.21
N ASN A 55 8.41 -5.23 -4.45
CA ASN A 55 9.10 -4.62 -5.59
C ASN A 55 8.59 -3.20 -5.84
N VAL A 56 7.26 -2.99 -5.83
CA VAL A 56 6.67 -1.65 -5.98
C VAL A 56 7.11 -0.72 -4.84
N LEU A 57 7.09 -1.20 -3.59
CA LEU A 57 7.57 -0.41 -2.46
C LEU A 57 9.04 -0.01 -2.60
N SER A 58 9.90 -0.95 -3.01
CA SER A 58 11.32 -0.69 -3.23
C SER A 58 11.53 0.34 -4.34
N SER A 59 10.80 0.25 -5.46
CA SER A 59 10.85 1.24 -6.54
C SER A 59 10.42 2.64 -6.09
N MET A 60 9.53 2.72 -5.09
CA MET A 60 9.09 3.97 -4.49
C MET A 60 9.97 4.43 -3.32
N SER A 61 11.10 3.77 -3.04
CA SER A 61 11.95 4.05 -1.86
C SER A 61 11.19 3.97 -0.52
N VAL A 62 10.24 3.04 -0.42
CA VAL A 62 9.52 2.72 0.83
C VAL A 62 10.13 1.45 1.42
N PRO A 63 10.68 1.50 2.65
CA PRO A 63 11.28 0.33 3.27
C PRO A 63 10.21 -0.69 3.67
N LYS A 64 10.56 -1.99 3.66
CA LYS A 64 9.65 -3.07 4.09
C LYS A 64 9.12 -2.88 5.52
N THR A 65 9.92 -2.27 6.40
CA THR A 65 9.57 -1.96 7.79
C THR A 65 8.45 -0.92 7.91
N ALA A 66 8.13 -0.19 6.85
CA ALA A 66 6.97 0.71 6.80
C ALA A 66 5.64 -0.05 6.69
N VAL A 67 5.66 -1.34 6.31
CA VAL A 67 4.47 -2.18 6.21
C VAL A 67 4.09 -2.68 7.61
N LYS A 68 3.15 -1.97 8.24
CA LYS A 68 2.61 -2.29 9.57
C LYS A 68 1.13 -1.92 9.66
N GLN A 69 0.44 -2.44 10.68
CA GLN A 69 -0.92 -2.01 10.94
C GLN A 69 -0.96 -0.49 11.17
N SER A 70 -1.97 0.16 10.62
CA SER A 70 -2.12 1.63 10.67
C SER A 70 -0.88 2.40 10.18
N ALA A 71 -0.17 1.86 9.19
CA ALA A 71 1.00 2.53 8.62
C ALA A 71 0.65 3.92 8.07
N ASP A 72 1.44 4.92 8.45
CA ASP A 72 1.48 6.26 7.86
C ASP A 72 2.95 6.70 7.80
N TYR A 73 3.64 6.20 6.78
CA TYR A 73 5.06 6.45 6.54
C TYR A 73 5.25 7.62 5.59
N SER A 74 6.18 8.51 5.94
CA SER A 74 6.67 9.59 5.10
C SER A 74 8.18 9.74 5.32
N GLY A 75 8.97 9.41 4.32
CA GLY A 75 10.44 9.57 4.31
C GLY A 75 10.90 10.94 3.83
N ARG A 76 10.17 11.99 4.19
CA ARG A 76 10.58 13.39 3.98
C ARG A 76 11.74 13.75 4.90
#